data_AF-A0A2E7F691-F1
#
_entry.id   AF-A0A2E7F691-F1
#
_cell.length_a   1.000
_cell.length_b   1.000
_cell.length_c   1.000
_cell.angle_alpha   90.00
_cell.angle_beta   90.00
_cell.angle_gamma   90.00
#
_symmetry.space_group_name_H-M   'P 1'
#
loop_
_entity.id
_entity.type
_entity.pdbx_description
1 polymer ?
#
loop_
_entity_poly.entity_id
_entity_poly.type
_entity_poly.pdbx_seq_one_letter_code
_entity_poly.pdbx_strand_id
1 'polypeptide(L)'
;MAQKNKTAAKASDAEKPIIIKKYANRRLYNTATGEFVTLEALHQMVQREELFTVQDAKTGKDLTSSVLTQIIAEEEVKGHNMLPLKTLRQLLKLYADGIGPQFSNYLEHTIEAFSENQQKVMQQMSDMLSSNQGIDQWAEISRRNLELFQSSLSMFNPQPSAENEKGPRQEPPPEPSSEPSPESEQETELETLRQQMAEMQKQLNALSRE
;
A
#
# COMPACT_ATOMS: atom_id res chain seq x y z
N MET A 1 -30.70 3.13 43.67
CA MET A 1 -30.90 3.20 42.20
C MET A 1 -30.99 4.66 41.81
N ALA A 2 -30.38 5.22 40.78
CA ALA A 2 -29.24 4.92 39.93
C ALA A 2 -29.08 6.21 39.09
N GLN A 3 -27.83 6.59 38.82
CA GLN A 3 -27.43 7.84 38.16
C GLN A 3 -28.00 7.97 36.73
N LYS A 4 -28.34 9.21 36.32
CA LYS A 4 -28.47 9.73 34.93
C LYS A 4 -28.82 11.22 35.08
N ASN A 5 -28.19 12.22 34.50
CA ASN A 5 -27.24 12.35 33.41
C ASN A 5 -26.29 13.50 33.78
N LYS A 6 -25.00 13.22 33.93
CA LYS A 6 -23.94 14.26 33.91
C LYS A 6 -23.06 13.96 32.69
N THR A 7 -23.64 14.18 31.52
CA THR A 7 -22.96 14.15 30.22
C THR A 7 -23.37 15.41 29.48
N ALA A 8 -22.94 16.56 30.02
CA ALA A 8 -22.66 17.71 29.18
C ALA A 8 -21.27 17.47 28.62
N ALA A 9 -21.23 17.02 27.37
CA ALA A 9 -20.04 16.82 26.58
C ALA A 9 -19.17 18.08 26.64
N LYS A 10 -17.96 17.93 27.17
CA LYS A 10 -16.90 18.93 27.17
C LYS A 10 -16.38 19.03 25.74
N ALA A 11 -17.06 19.82 24.91
CA ALA A 11 -16.54 20.23 23.61
C ALA A 11 -15.47 21.31 23.81
N SER A 12 -14.33 21.11 23.14
CA SER A 12 -13.25 22.07 22.85
C SER A 12 -12.51 22.70 24.04
N ASP A 13 -11.69 21.93 24.75
CA ASP A 13 -10.35 22.44 25.08
C ASP A 13 -9.48 22.08 23.88
N ALA A 14 -9.14 23.04 23.03
CA ALA A 14 -8.03 22.86 22.11
C ALA A 14 -6.79 22.66 23.00
N GLU A 15 -6.33 21.41 23.12
CA GLU A 15 -5.18 21.07 23.95
C GLU A 15 -4.02 21.99 23.57
N LYS A 16 -3.62 22.85 24.51
CA LYS A 16 -2.50 23.75 24.29
C LYS A 16 -1.27 22.89 24.00
N PRO A 17 -0.55 23.14 22.91
CA PRO A 17 0.62 22.34 22.56
C PRO A 17 1.66 22.42 23.68
N ILE A 18 2.24 21.27 24.02
CA ILE A 18 3.30 21.16 25.03
C ILE A 18 4.51 21.96 24.53
N ILE A 19 5.06 22.84 25.38
CA ILE A 19 6.24 23.62 25.00
C ILE A 19 7.48 22.87 25.44
N ILE A 20 8.36 22.58 24.49
CA ILE A 20 9.67 21.97 24.69
C ILE A 20 10.74 23.05 24.52
N LYS A 21 11.56 23.27 25.55
CA LYS A 21 12.67 24.23 25.47
C LYS A 21 13.95 23.54 25.05
N LYS A 22 14.53 23.97 23.93
CA LYS A 22 15.84 23.54 23.44
C LYS A 22 16.93 24.44 24.00
N TYR A 23 17.89 23.83 24.65
CA TYR A 23 19.11 24.48 25.14
C TYR A 23 20.29 24.10 24.24
N ALA A 24 21.33 24.94 24.20
CA ALA A 24 22.44 24.83 23.26
C ALA A 24 23.12 23.45 23.21
N ASN A 25 23.10 22.68 24.31
CA ASN A 25 23.75 21.36 24.41
C ASN A 25 22.78 20.19 24.16
N ARG A 26 22.25 20.01 22.93
CA ARG A 26 21.33 18.92 22.51
C ARG A 26 20.19 18.59 23.51
N ARG A 27 19.92 19.45 24.49
CA ARG A 27 19.06 19.20 25.64
C ARG A 27 17.69 19.78 25.35
N LEU A 28 16.67 18.96 25.55
CA LEU A 28 15.26 19.32 25.40
C LEU A 28 14.61 19.15 26.77
N TYR A 29 13.81 20.12 27.18
CA TYR A 29 13.06 20.06 28.43
C TYR A 29 11.59 20.29 28.18
N ASN A 30 10.75 19.44 28.75
CA ASN A 30 9.32 19.67 28.77
C ASN A 30 9.00 20.76 29.79
N THR A 31 8.33 21.83 29.38
CA THR A 31 7.95 22.92 30.30
C THR A 31 6.79 22.56 31.22
N ALA A 32 5.98 21.55 30.88
CA ALA A 32 4.87 21.08 31.71
C ALA A 32 5.35 20.21 32.87
N THR A 33 6.32 19.31 32.62
CA THR A 33 6.86 18.41 33.67
C THR A 33 8.19 18.88 34.25
N GLY A 34 8.91 19.76 33.56
CA GLY A 34 10.27 20.18 33.91
C GLY A 34 11.33 19.12 33.59
N GLU A 35 10.94 17.99 33.01
CA GLU A 35 11.81 16.84 32.81
C GLU A 35 12.62 16.94 31.52
N PHE A 36 13.77 16.28 31.53
CA PHE A 36 14.59 16.10 30.34
C PHE A 36 13.90 15.14 29.36
N VAL A 37 13.86 15.53 28.09
CA VAL A 37 13.21 14.79 27.01
C VAL A 37 14.24 14.45 25.93
N THR A 38 14.18 13.25 25.37
CA THR A 38 15.00 12.83 24.24
C THR A 38 14.25 13.00 22.92
N LEU A 39 14.96 12.96 21.79
CA LEU A 39 14.32 12.96 20.46
C LEU A 39 13.42 11.74 20.26
N GLU A 40 13.78 10.61 20.84
CA GLU A 40 12.94 9.40 20.84
C GLU A 40 11.65 9.58 21.64
N ALA A 41 11.70 10.26 22.79
CA ALA A 41 10.48 10.59 23.53
C ALA A 41 9.59 11.56 22.73
N LEU A 42 10.17 12.54 22.02
CA LEU A 42 9.41 13.39 21.11
C LEU A 42 8.80 12.60 19.95
N HIS A 43 9.51 11.63 19.38
CA HIS A 43 8.95 10.72 18.37
C HIS A 43 7.73 9.97 18.91
N GLN A 44 7.81 9.44 20.14
CA GLN A 44 6.68 8.77 20.79
C GLN A 44 5.50 9.72 21.02
N MET A 45 5.75 10.98 21.36
CA MET A 45 4.68 12.00 21.47
C MET A 45 3.97 12.20 20.12
N VAL A 46 4.70 12.27 19.00
CA VAL A 46 4.10 12.34 17.65
C VAL A 46 3.24 11.11 17.36
N GLN A 47 3.72 9.91 17.70
CA GLN A 47 2.94 8.67 17.51
C GLN A 47 1.66 8.61 18.35
N ARG A 48 1.62 9.33 19.47
CA ARG A 48 0.45 9.47 20.34
C ARG A 48 -0.45 10.64 19.94
N GLU A 49 -0.14 11.32 18.83
CA GLU A 49 -0.85 12.52 18.36
C GLU A 49 -0.79 13.68 19.37
N GLU A 50 0.20 13.68 20.27
CA GLU A 50 0.40 14.76 21.24
C GLU A 50 1.06 15.97 20.57
N LEU A 51 0.36 17.11 20.55
CA LEU A 51 0.86 18.34 19.96
C LEU A 51 1.95 18.98 20.84
N PHE A 52 3.09 19.30 20.25
CA PHE A 52 4.15 20.06 20.92
C PHE A 52 4.81 21.09 20.00
N THR A 53 5.41 22.11 20.61
CA THR A 53 6.27 23.09 19.94
C THR A 53 7.64 23.11 20.58
N VAL A 54 8.69 23.25 19.78
CA VAL A 54 10.06 23.36 20.28
C VAL A 54 10.55 24.79 20.12
N GLN A 55 10.93 25.41 21.22
CA GLN A 55 11.43 26.79 21.25
C GLN A 55 12.86 26.84 21.76
N ASP A 56 13.69 27.67 21.15
CA ASP A 56 15.02 27.97 21.67
C ASP A 56 14.90 28.69 23.02
N ALA A 57 15.57 28.17 24.05
CA ALA A 57 15.44 28.67 25.41
C ALA A 57 16.02 30.08 25.61
N LYS A 58 16.93 30.53 24.74
CA LYS A 58 17.56 31.87 24.83
C LYS A 58 16.82 32.89 23.99
N THR A 59 16.45 32.50 22.77
CA THR A 59 15.93 33.43 21.74
C THR A 59 14.42 33.35 21.57
N GLY A 60 13.77 32.29 22.07
CA GLY A 60 12.34 32.04 21.86
C GLY A 60 11.99 31.64 20.42
N LYS A 61 12.98 31.45 19.55
CA LYS A 61 12.76 31.06 18.16
C LYS A 61 12.10 29.69 18.09
N ASP A 62 11.09 29.57 17.24
CA ASP A 62 10.48 28.28 16.91
C ASP A 62 11.46 27.41 16.11
N LEU A 63 11.76 26.23 16.66
CA LEU A 63 12.64 25.21 16.12
C LEU A 63 11.89 23.91 15.82
N THR A 64 10.55 23.89 15.92
CA THR A 64 9.71 22.70 15.79
C THR A 64 9.99 21.95 14.48
N SER A 65 9.95 22.63 13.34
CA SER A 65 10.24 22.03 12.02
C SER A 65 11.65 21.44 11.94
N SER A 66 12.66 22.14 12.49
CA SER A 66 14.04 21.66 12.49
C SER A 66 14.22 20.40 13.34
N VAL A 67 13.54 20.32 14.48
CA VAL A 67 13.62 19.17 15.38
C VAL A 67 12.86 17.98 14.83
N LEU A 68 11.68 18.19 14.24
CA LEU A 68 10.94 17.13 13.54
C LEU A 68 11.74 16.56 12.37
N THR A 69 12.42 17.41 11.59
CA THR A 69 13.32 16.96 10.52
C THR A 69 14.47 16.12 11.06
N GLN A 70 15.03 16.49 12.21
CA GLN A 70 16.07 15.71 12.88
C GLN A 70 15.56 14.33 13.33
N ILE A 71 14.35 14.26 13.89
CA ILE A 71 13.72 12.99 14.30
C ILE A 71 13.55 12.08 13.08
N ILE A 72 13.06 12.60 11.96
CA ILE A 72 12.91 11.83 10.71
C ILE A 72 14.27 11.29 10.24
N ALA A 73 15.32 12.10 10.27
CA ALA A 73 16.66 11.68 9.87
C ALA A 73 17.23 10.59 10.80
N GLU A 74 16.98 10.68 12.11
CA GLU A 74 17.42 9.66 13.08
C GLU A 74 16.66 8.34 12.88
N GLU A 75 15.38 8.36 12.54
CA GLU A 75 14.62 7.13 12.24
C GLU A 75 15.02 6.47 10.92
N GLU A 76 15.38 7.24 9.90
CA GLU A 76 15.91 6.67 8.65
C GLU A 76 17.23 5.92 8.90
N VAL A 77 18.10 6.44 9.77
CA VAL A 77 19.37 5.78 10.15
C VAL A 77 19.14 4.48 10.93
N LYS A 78 18.03 4.36 11.67
CA LYS A 78 17.68 3.13 12.40
C LYS A 78 17.17 2.01 11.47
N GLY A 79 17.02 2.26 10.17
CA GLY A 79 16.75 1.24 9.16
C GLY A 79 15.28 1.04 8.79
N HIS A 80 14.39 1.96 9.16
CA HIS A 80 13.01 1.93 8.68
C HIS A 80 12.89 2.27 7.18
N ASN A 81 13.94 2.85 6.57
CA ASN A 81 14.13 3.05 5.13
C ASN A 81 12.86 3.52 4.38
N MET A 82 12.07 4.39 5.00
CA MET A 82 10.79 4.83 4.45
C MET A 82 10.99 5.87 3.34
N LEU A 83 12.17 6.48 3.24
CA LEU A 83 12.47 7.53 2.28
C LEU A 83 13.46 7.06 1.20
N PRO A 84 12.98 6.64 0.01
CA PRO A 84 13.87 6.27 -1.08
C PRO A 84 14.88 7.36 -1.42
N LEU A 85 16.12 6.98 -1.75
CA LEU A 85 17.20 7.92 -2.11
C LEU A 85 16.79 8.92 -3.21
N LYS A 86 15.98 8.46 -4.18
CA LYS A 86 15.44 9.31 -5.25
C LYS A 86 14.58 10.43 -4.69
N THR A 87 13.74 10.14 -3.71
CA THR A 87 12.86 11.10 -3.04
C THR A 87 13.68 12.14 -2.26
N LEU A 88 14.68 11.71 -1.49
CA LEU A 88 15.58 12.61 -0.75
C LEU A 88 16.30 13.60 -1.68
N ARG A 89 16.80 13.13 -2.83
CA ARG A 89 17.43 14.01 -3.84
C ARG A 89 16.43 14.99 -4.45
N GLN A 90 15.20 14.55 -4.72
CA GLN A 90 14.16 15.42 -5.27
C GLN A 90 13.77 16.51 -4.27
N LEU A 91 13.62 16.16 -2.99
CA LEU A 91 13.35 17.11 -1.91
C LEU A 91 14.45 18.17 -1.83
N LEU A 92 15.73 17.78 -1.82
CA LEU A 92 16.85 18.73 -1.77
C LEU A 92 16.89 19.69 -2.96
N LYS A 93 16.63 19.20 -4.18
CA LYS A 93 16.53 20.07 -5.37
C LYS A 93 15.43 21.11 -5.21
N LEU A 94 14.27 20.68 -4.73
CA LEU A 94 13.11 21.55 -4.58
C LEU A 94 13.31 22.64 -3.52
N TYR A 95 14.06 22.35 -2.46
CA TYR A 95 14.52 23.35 -1.50
C TYR A 95 15.52 24.35 -2.12
N ALA A 96 16.41 23.89 -3.00
CA ALA A 96 17.39 24.75 -3.68
C ALA A 96 16.73 25.71 -4.70
N ASP A 97 15.67 25.24 -5.36
CA ASP A 97 14.92 26.01 -6.38
C ASP A 97 13.98 27.07 -5.76
N GLY A 98 13.87 27.14 -4.43
CA GLY A 98 13.09 28.17 -3.73
C GLY A 98 11.56 27.96 -3.73
N ILE A 99 11.08 26.80 -4.17
CA ILE A 99 9.65 26.42 -4.24
C ILE A 99 9.14 25.89 -2.87
N GLY A 100 9.96 25.96 -1.82
CA GLY A 100 9.70 25.38 -0.50
C GLY A 100 8.30 25.66 0.09
N PRO A 101 7.80 26.91 0.11
CA PRO A 101 6.50 27.21 0.74
C PRO A 101 5.31 26.58 0.00
N GLN A 102 5.31 26.61 -1.32
CA GLN A 102 4.25 26.07 -2.17
C GLN A 102 4.26 24.54 -2.17
N PHE A 103 5.47 23.96 -2.10
CA PHE A 103 5.63 22.52 -1.95
C PHE A 103 5.10 22.01 -0.60
N SER A 104 5.25 22.78 0.48
CA SER A 104 4.78 22.38 1.81
C SER A 104 3.27 22.14 1.82
N ASN A 105 2.49 23.04 1.24
CA ASN A 105 1.03 22.89 1.14
C ASN A 105 0.63 21.71 0.23
N TYR A 106 1.36 21.50 -0.87
CA TYR A 106 1.11 20.35 -1.75
C TYR A 106 1.38 19.03 -1.04
N LEU A 107 2.48 18.94 -0.29
CA LEU A 107 2.86 17.74 0.44
C LEU A 107 1.83 17.42 1.54
N GLU A 108 1.37 18.41 2.29
CA GLU A 108 0.30 18.27 3.28
C GLU A 108 -0.97 17.66 2.65
N HIS A 109 -1.46 18.25 1.55
CA HIS A 109 -2.63 17.71 0.83
C HIS A 109 -2.41 16.30 0.27
N THR A 110 -1.21 15.98 -0.24
CA THR A 110 -0.95 14.62 -0.75
C THR A 110 -0.87 13.58 0.35
N ILE A 111 -0.31 13.91 1.52
CA ILE A 111 -0.25 12.99 2.66
C ILE A 111 -1.64 12.78 3.25
N GLU A 112 -2.42 13.85 3.42
CA GLU A 112 -3.80 13.78 3.89
C GLU A 112 -4.65 12.93 2.94
N ALA A 113 -4.61 13.22 1.64
CA ALA A 113 -5.33 12.44 0.62
C ALA A 113 -4.88 10.97 0.57
N PHE A 114 -3.60 10.68 0.76
CA PHE A 114 -3.09 9.30 0.81
C PHE A 114 -3.61 8.55 2.03
N SER A 115 -3.60 9.19 3.21
CA SER A 115 -4.10 8.61 4.47
C SER A 115 -5.61 8.32 4.35
N GLU A 116 -6.39 9.28 3.85
CA GLU A 116 -7.81 9.08 3.62
C GLU A 116 -8.09 7.96 2.60
N ASN A 117 -7.30 7.89 1.53
CA ASN A 117 -7.48 6.86 0.50
C ASN A 117 -7.16 5.47 1.04
N GLN A 118 -6.11 5.32 1.85
CA GLN A 118 -5.81 4.07 2.55
C GLN A 118 -6.99 3.62 3.42
N GLN A 119 -7.54 4.53 4.22
CA GLN A 119 -8.70 4.25 5.07
C GLN A 119 -9.93 3.87 4.24
N LYS A 120 -10.22 4.61 3.16
CA LYS A 120 -11.34 4.33 2.25
C LYS A 120 -11.21 2.97 1.57
N VAL A 121 -10.02 2.61 1.08
CA VAL A 121 -9.78 1.30 0.46
C VAL A 121 -9.93 0.17 1.48
N MET A 122 -9.37 0.32 2.68
CA MET A 122 -9.54 -0.66 3.75
C MET A 122 -11.00 -0.82 4.14
N GLN A 123 -11.74 0.30 4.26
CA GLN A 123 -13.15 0.29 4.60
C GLN A 123 -14.00 -0.35 3.50
N GLN A 124 -13.76 -0.03 2.23
CA GLN A 124 -14.45 -0.65 1.09
C GLN A 124 -14.17 -2.16 1.01
N MET A 125 -12.93 -2.59 1.25
CA MET A 125 -12.58 -4.01 1.27
C MET A 125 -13.24 -4.73 2.46
N SER A 126 -13.24 -4.10 3.64
CA SER A 126 -13.92 -4.61 4.82
C SER A 126 -15.43 -4.70 4.61
N ASP A 127 -16.06 -3.68 4.04
CA ASP A 127 -17.49 -3.66 3.73
C ASP A 127 -17.86 -4.71 2.69
N MET A 128 -17.03 -4.93 1.67
CA MET A 128 -17.23 -5.98 0.67
C MET A 128 -17.10 -7.39 1.29
N LEU A 129 -16.15 -7.61 2.21
CA LEU A 129 -16.00 -8.90 2.90
C LEU A 129 -17.07 -9.15 3.96
N SER A 130 -17.56 -8.09 4.62
CA SER A 130 -18.49 -8.20 5.75
C SER A 130 -19.95 -8.15 5.33
N SER A 131 -20.23 -7.65 4.12
CA SER A 131 -21.55 -7.59 3.54
C SER A 131 -21.85 -8.86 2.74
N ASN A 132 -23.00 -9.49 2.99
CA ASN A 132 -23.55 -10.53 2.11
C ASN A 132 -23.64 -10.06 0.63
N GLN A 133 -23.68 -8.75 0.38
CA GLN A 133 -23.71 -8.18 -0.97
C GLN A 133 -22.36 -8.27 -1.70
N GLY A 134 -21.23 -8.40 -1.00
CA GLY A 134 -19.94 -8.65 -1.65
C GLY A 134 -19.82 -10.09 -2.14
N ILE A 135 -20.43 -11.04 -1.43
CA ILE A 135 -20.61 -12.42 -1.89
C ILE A 135 -21.52 -12.46 -3.12
N ASP A 136 -22.62 -11.72 -3.11
CA ASP A 136 -23.55 -11.63 -4.26
C ASP A 136 -22.90 -11.00 -5.49
N GLN A 137 -22.16 -9.89 -5.33
CA GLN A 137 -21.42 -9.26 -6.44
C GLN A 137 -20.30 -10.16 -6.98
N TRP A 138 -19.60 -10.87 -6.10
CA TRP A 138 -18.58 -11.84 -6.53
C TRP A 138 -19.21 -13.02 -7.28
N ALA A 139 -20.37 -13.49 -6.84
CA ALA A 139 -21.14 -14.53 -7.53
C ALA A 139 -21.61 -14.08 -8.92
N GLU A 140 -22.05 -12.83 -9.09
CA GLU A 140 -22.41 -12.25 -10.39
C GLU A 140 -21.20 -12.12 -11.33
N ILE A 141 -20.05 -11.64 -10.83
CA ILE A 141 -18.82 -11.52 -11.62
C ILE A 141 -18.34 -12.91 -12.06
N SER A 142 -18.36 -13.89 -11.15
CA SER A 142 -17.99 -15.28 -11.44
C SER A 142 -18.91 -15.89 -12.49
N ARG A 143 -20.23 -15.68 -12.39
CA ARG A 143 -21.21 -16.15 -13.36
C ARG A 143 -20.98 -15.54 -14.75
N ARG A 144 -20.76 -14.22 -14.83
CA ARG A 144 -20.48 -13.53 -16.09
C ARG A 144 -19.17 -14.00 -16.73
N ASN A 145 -18.12 -14.19 -15.95
CA ASN A 145 -16.85 -14.73 -16.43
C ASN A 145 -17.01 -16.17 -16.95
N LEU A 146 -17.81 -16.98 -16.27
CA LEU A 146 -18.11 -18.34 -16.69
C LEU A 146 -18.92 -18.35 -18.00
N GLU A 147 -19.87 -17.45 -18.18
CA GLU A 147 -20.61 -17.30 -19.43
C GLU A 147 -19.71 -16.88 -20.61
N LEU A 148 -18.77 -15.97 -20.37
CA LEU A 148 -17.77 -15.58 -21.37
C LEU A 148 -16.82 -16.73 -21.70
N PHE A 149 -16.36 -17.47 -20.68
CA PHE A 149 -15.53 -18.66 -20.84
C PHE A 149 -16.27 -19.75 -21.62
N GLN A 150 -17.50 -20.06 -21.23
CA GLN A 150 -18.36 -21.02 -21.94
C GLN A 150 -18.61 -20.60 -23.39
N SER A 151 -18.86 -19.32 -23.65
CA SER A 151 -19.04 -18.79 -25.00
C SER A 151 -17.76 -18.90 -25.84
N SER A 152 -16.59 -18.67 -25.24
CA SER A 152 -15.30 -18.82 -25.91
C SER A 152 -14.96 -20.29 -26.23
N LEU A 153 -15.26 -21.22 -25.31
CA LEU A 153 -15.14 -22.66 -25.52
C LEU A 153 -16.12 -23.18 -26.56
N SER A 154 -17.34 -22.63 -26.60
CA SER A 154 -18.36 -23.00 -27.58
C SER A 154 -18.01 -22.51 -28.99
N MET A 155 -17.30 -21.38 -29.12
CA MET A 155 -16.72 -20.96 -30.40
C MET A 155 -15.50 -21.80 -30.80
N PHE A 156 -14.75 -22.35 -29.85
CA PHE A 156 -13.52 -23.11 -30.10
C PHE A 156 -13.74 -24.62 -30.25
N ASN A 157 -14.89 -25.15 -29.80
CA ASN A 157 -15.29 -26.55 -30.00
C ASN A 157 -16.56 -26.63 -30.86
N PRO A 158 -16.45 -26.46 -32.20
CA PRO A 158 -17.54 -26.78 -33.10
C PRO A 158 -17.66 -28.31 -33.15
N GLN A 159 -18.56 -28.87 -32.34
CA GLN A 159 -18.89 -30.29 -32.46
C GLN A 159 -19.51 -30.52 -33.85
N PRO A 160 -19.02 -31.49 -34.64
CA PRO A 160 -19.51 -31.69 -36.00
C PRO A 160 -20.93 -32.24 -35.91
N SER A 161 -21.89 -31.44 -36.33
CA SER A 161 -23.26 -31.89 -36.56
C SER A 161 -23.24 -32.79 -37.80
N ALA A 162 -23.18 -34.10 -37.58
CA ALA A 162 -23.42 -35.08 -38.62
C ALA A 162 -24.93 -35.17 -38.85
N GLU A 163 -25.44 -34.64 -39.97
CA GLU A 163 -26.51 -35.24 -40.79
C GLU A 163 -26.93 -34.37 -42.00
N ASN A 164 -26.81 -34.95 -43.21
CA ASN A 164 -27.44 -34.64 -44.51
C ASN A 164 -27.15 -33.26 -45.18
N GLU A 165 -26.96 -33.11 -46.50
CA GLU A 165 -27.15 -33.96 -47.69
C GLU A 165 -26.41 -33.34 -48.90
N LYS A 166 -25.78 -34.18 -49.74
CA LYS A 166 -25.52 -34.08 -51.21
C LYS A 166 -25.22 -32.71 -51.89
N GLY A 167 -24.02 -32.60 -52.47
CA GLY A 167 -23.66 -31.65 -53.55
C GLY A 167 -22.16 -31.70 -53.92
N PRO A 168 -21.73 -31.45 -55.17
CA PRO A 168 -20.67 -32.23 -55.81
C PRO A 168 -19.22 -31.78 -55.58
N ARG A 169 -18.35 -32.81 -55.61
CA ARG A 169 -16.89 -32.87 -55.69
C ARG A 169 -16.20 -31.68 -56.41
N GLN A 170 -15.31 -31.00 -55.69
CA GLN A 170 -14.16 -30.30 -56.25
C GLN A 170 -12.88 -30.87 -55.62
N GLU A 171 -11.88 -31.05 -56.48
CA GLU A 171 -10.56 -31.64 -56.23
C GLU A 171 -9.68 -30.82 -55.26
N PRO A 172 -8.69 -31.43 -54.60
CA PRO A 172 -7.95 -30.82 -53.50
C PRO A 172 -6.87 -29.83 -54.00
N PRO A 173 -6.60 -28.72 -53.27
CA PRO A 173 -5.35 -27.97 -53.41
C PRO A 173 -4.20 -28.69 -52.68
N PRO A 174 -2.93 -28.39 -53.02
CA PRO A 174 -1.77 -29.22 -52.68
C PRO A 174 -1.39 -29.13 -51.20
N GLU A 175 -0.83 -30.23 -50.69
CA GLU A 175 -0.19 -30.34 -49.37
C GLU A 175 0.82 -29.21 -49.12
N PRO A 176 0.85 -28.59 -47.93
CA PRO A 176 2.08 -28.11 -47.35
C PRO A 176 2.67 -29.20 -46.47
N SER A 177 3.85 -29.64 -46.91
CA SER A 177 4.96 -30.18 -46.15
C SER A 177 4.80 -30.26 -44.63
N SER A 178 5.05 -31.46 -44.11
CA SER A 178 5.29 -31.77 -42.70
C SER A 178 6.26 -30.80 -42.02
N GLU A 179 5.73 -29.93 -41.16
CA GLU A 179 6.43 -29.32 -40.02
C GLU A 179 5.80 -29.87 -38.73
N PRO A 180 6.57 -30.06 -37.64
CA PRO A 180 6.08 -30.70 -36.43
C PRO A 180 5.06 -29.81 -35.71
N SER A 181 3.97 -30.44 -35.23
CA SER A 181 2.92 -29.78 -34.45
C SER A 181 3.46 -29.09 -33.18
N PRO A 182 2.88 -27.94 -32.75
CA PRO A 182 3.26 -27.21 -31.53
C PRO A 182 2.90 -27.91 -30.21
N GLU A 183 2.40 -29.16 -30.27
CA GLU A 183 2.07 -29.97 -29.09
C GLU A 183 3.33 -30.43 -28.32
N SER A 184 4.46 -30.64 -29.02
CA SER A 184 5.70 -31.11 -28.40
C SER A 184 6.43 -30.04 -27.57
N GLU A 185 6.29 -28.77 -27.96
CA GLU A 185 6.85 -27.62 -27.22
C GLU A 185 6.04 -27.33 -25.95
N GLN A 186 4.71 -27.48 -26.01
CA GLN A 186 3.84 -27.30 -24.84
C GLN A 186 4.02 -28.42 -23.82
N GLU A 187 4.21 -29.67 -24.24
CA GLU A 187 4.51 -30.77 -23.32
C GLU A 187 5.86 -30.58 -22.62
N THR A 188 6.89 -30.10 -23.32
CA THR A 188 8.20 -29.81 -22.72
C THR A 188 8.16 -28.59 -21.78
N GLU A 189 7.37 -27.58 -22.08
CA GLU A 189 7.16 -26.42 -21.20
C GLU A 189 6.37 -26.81 -19.93
N LEU A 190 5.39 -27.70 -20.04
CA LEU A 190 4.66 -28.25 -18.88
C LEU A 190 5.53 -29.15 -17.99
N GLU A 191 6.41 -29.96 -18.59
CA GLU A 191 7.35 -30.82 -17.86
C GLU A 191 8.36 -29.97 -17.05
N THR A 192 8.90 -28.91 -17.66
CA THR A 192 9.86 -28.01 -17.02
C THR A 192 9.23 -27.20 -15.87
N LEU A 193 7.99 -26.72 -16.05
CA LEU A 193 7.24 -26.05 -14.98
C LEU A 193 6.93 -26.98 -13.80
N ARG A 194 6.55 -28.24 -14.06
CA ARG A 194 6.36 -29.25 -13.01
C ARG A 194 7.64 -29.48 -12.21
N GLN A 195 8.78 -29.54 -12.90
CA GLN A 195 10.08 -29.76 -12.27
C GLN A 195 10.49 -28.58 -11.38
N GLN A 196 10.28 -27.34 -11.83
CA GLN A 196 10.53 -26.15 -11.00
C GLN A 196 9.64 -26.10 -9.75
N MET A 197 8.36 -26.47 -9.85
CA MET A 197 7.45 -26.51 -8.71
C MET A 197 7.88 -27.56 -7.68
N ALA A 198 8.34 -28.74 -8.13
CA ALA A 198 8.85 -29.79 -7.25
C ALA A 198 10.13 -29.35 -6.51
N GLU A 199 11.01 -28.61 -7.19
CA GLU A 199 12.24 -28.10 -6.60
C GLU A 199 11.97 -26.98 -5.57
N MET A 200 11.04 -26.08 -5.87
CA MET A 200 10.59 -25.03 -4.95
C MET A 200 9.93 -25.63 -3.70
N GLN A 201 9.09 -26.66 -3.86
CA GLN A 201 8.48 -27.38 -2.73
C GLN A 201 9.54 -28.04 -1.83
N LYS A 202 10.62 -28.55 -2.43
CA LYS A 202 11.73 -29.15 -1.69
C LYS A 202 12.53 -28.10 -0.90
N GLN A 203 12.75 -26.92 -1.47
CA GLN A 203 13.39 -25.79 -0.77
C GLN A 203 12.53 -25.28 0.39
N LEU A 204 11.21 -25.15 0.18
CA LEU A 204 10.28 -24.77 1.25
C LEU A 204 10.26 -25.79 2.39
N ASN A 205 10.25 -27.09 2.07
CA ASN A 205 10.30 -28.14 3.08
C ASN A 205 11.65 -28.14 3.84
N ALA A 206 12.75 -27.81 3.18
CA ALA A 206 14.07 -27.69 3.82
C ALA A 206 14.12 -26.49 4.78
N LEU A 207 13.57 -25.34 4.38
CA LEU A 207 13.48 -24.13 5.21
C LEU A 207 12.48 -24.27 6.37
N SER A 208 11.43 -25.09 6.21
CA SER A 208 10.43 -25.34 7.26
C SER A 208 10.90 -26.31 8.36
N ARG A 209 12.08 -26.91 8.21
CA ARG A 209 12.60 -27.97 9.09
C ARG A 209 13.83 -27.54 9.91
N GLU A 210 14.26 -26.29 9.77
CA GLU A 210 15.10 -25.54 10.73
C GLU A 210 14.20 -24.60 11.55
#